data_AF-A0A969GTH1-F1
#
_entry.id   AF-A0A969GTH1-F1
#
_cell.length_a   1.000
_cell.length_b   1.000
_cell.length_c   1.000
_cell.angle_alpha   90.00
_cell.angle_beta   90.00
_cell.angle_gamma   90.00
#
_symmetry.space_group_name_H-M   'P 1'
#
loop_
_entity.id
_entity.type
_entity.pdbx_description
1 polymer ?
#
loop_
_entity_poly.entity_id
_entity_poly.type
_entity_poly.pdbx_seq_one_letter_code
_entity_poly.pdbx_strand_id
1 'polypeptide(L)'
;MLQQAKQAGLIKFTVVNLEIDRMTFPLSFCPSWLDAQGQLHFTHWAEYQLIRQLAIGLDDVAQAYSINRSEPTPLAKSADLAKSAIALSHSFESFHAHCQIWRTQASSLSLVQARLGLVLATAIVLHILVEAGLGIRLVEEL
;
A
#
# COMPACT_ATOMS: atom_id res chain seq x y z
N MET A 1 -0.45 -7.97 -22.44
CA MET A 1 -1.66 -8.64 -21.90
C MET A 1 -2.49 -7.74 -20.98
N LEU A 2 -1.92 -6.97 -20.04
CA LEU A 2 -2.69 -6.05 -19.16
C LEU A 2 -3.47 -4.94 -19.89
N GLN A 3 -2.95 -4.46 -21.02
CA GLN A 3 -3.59 -3.38 -21.80
C GLN A 3 -4.89 -3.81 -22.49
N GLN A 4 -5.02 -5.10 -22.83
CA GLN A 4 -6.22 -5.65 -23.47
C GLN A 4 -7.36 -5.88 -22.47
N ALA A 5 -7.04 -6.27 -21.23
CA ALA A 5 -8.03 -6.42 -20.16
C ALA A 5 -8.69 -5.08 -19.76
N LYS A 6 -7.95 -3.96 -19.87
CA LYS A 6 -8.46 -2.60 -19.64
C LYS A 6 -9.47 -2.16 -20.71
N GLN A 7 -9.28 -2.56 -21.98
CA GLN A 7 -10.18 -2.20 -23.08
C GLN A 7 -11.45 -3.06 -23.12
N ALA A 8 -11.41 -4.26 -22.54
CA ALA A 8 -12.55 -5.19 -22.51
C ALA A 8 -13.58 -4.90 -21.41
N GLY A 9 -13.43 -3.85 -20.60
CA GLY A 9 -14.37 -3.50 -19.53
C GLY A 9 -14.50 -4.54 -18.40
N LEU A 10 -13.67 -5.59 -18.41
CA LEU A 10 -13.69 -6.71 -17.46
C LEU A 10 -13.17 -6.33 -16.08
N ILE A 11 -12.42 -5.22 -15.98
CA ILE A 11 -11.87 -4.71 -14.72
C ILE A 11 -12.43 -3.31 -14.50
N LYS A 12 -13.49 -3.23 -13.71
CA LYS A 12 -13.87 -1.97 -13.07
C LYS A 12 -12.89 -1.80 -11.91
N PHE A 13 -11.90 -0.94 -12.08
CA PHE A 13 -11.18 -0.36 -10.94
C PHE A 13 -12.19 0.46 -10.16
N THR A 14 -12.93 -0.22 -9.29
CA THR A 14 -13.67 0.45 -8.25
C THR A 14 -12.58 0.96 -7.34
N VAL A 15 -12.29 2.26 -7.45
CA VAL A 15 -11.63 2.97 -6.36
C VAL A 15 -12.48 2.62 -5.16
N VAL A 16 -11.93 1.77 -4.29
CA VAL A 16 -12.54 1.53 -3.01
C VAL A 16 -12.49 2.91 -2.37
N ASN A 17 -13.64 3.60 -2.34
CA ASN A 17 -13.88 4.71 -1.44
C ASN A 17 -13.87 4.11 -0.03
N LEU A 18 -12.68 3.70 0.42
CA LEU A 18 -12.25 3.93 1.78
C LEU A 18 -12.50 5.42 2.00
N GLU A 19 -12.87 5.84 3.21
CA GLU A 19 -13.07 7.26 3.54
C GLU A 19 -11.75 8.06 3.48
N ILE A 20 -11.06 8.05 2.33
CA ILE A 20 -10.00 8.96 1.87
C ILE A 20 -10.64 10.33 1.55
N ASP A 21 -11.77 10.66 2.17
CA ASP A 21 -12.43 11.96 2.02
C ASP A 21 -11.64 13.06 2.76
N ARG A 22 -10.63 12.68 3.55
CA ARG A 22 -9.70 13.60 4.24
C ARG A 22 -8.29 13.64 3.69
N MET A 23 -7.94 12.74 2.76
CA MET A 23 -6.63 12.72 2.11
C MET A 23 -6.81 13.08 0.65
N THR A 24 -7.18 14.33 0.39
CA THR A 24 -7.15 14.92 -0.95
C THR A 24 -5.70 15.13 -1.36
N PHE A 25 -4.97 14.04 -1.62
CA PHE A 25 -3.68 14.14 -2.29
C PHE A 25 -3.98 14.61 -3.71
N PRO A 26 -3.36 15.72 -4.17
CA PRO A 26 -3.53 16.13 -5.55
C PRO A 26 -3.11 14.96 -6.42
N LEU A 27 -4.00 14.50 -7.31
CA LEU A 27 -3.78 13.39 -8.25
C LEU A 27 -2.54 13.58 -9.16
N SER A 28 -1.92 14.77 -9.10
CA SER A 28 -0.64 15.15 -9.68
C SER A 28 0.58 14.59 -8.95
N PHE A 29 0.44 14.09 -7.72
CA PHE A 29 1.49 13.42 -6.94
C PHE A 29 1.34 11.90 -7.05
N CYS A 30 1.24 11.40 -8.27
CA CYS A 30 1.38 9.97 -8.51
C CYS A 30 2.88 9.73 -8.71
N PRO A 31 3.62 9.34 -7.66
CA PRO A 31 5.01 8.98 -7.85
C PRO A 31 5.02 7.85 -8.87
N SER A 32 5.63 8.09 -10.03
CA SER A 32 5.73 7.08 -11.06
C SER A 32 6.70 6.01 -10.55
N TRP A 33 6.17 5.07 -9.76
CA TRP A 33 6.85 3.83 -9.40
C TRP A 33 7.24 3.04 -10.64
N LEU A 34 6.65 3.38 -11.79
CA LEU A 34 6.96 2.86 -13.10
C LEU A 34 7.86 3.84 -13.88
N ASP A 35 8.85 3.31 -14.57
CA ASP A 35 9.62 4.03 -15.57
C ASP A 35 8.81 4.24 -16.87
N ALA A 36 9.42 4.87 -17.88
CA ALA A 36 8.81 5.13 -19.18
C ALA A 36 8.43 3.83 -19.93
N GLN A 37 8.95 2.68 -19.50
CA GLN A 37 8.71 1.36 -20.05
C GLN A 37 7.66 0.58 -19.23
N GLY A 38 7.07 1.20 -18.21
CA GLY A 38 6.10 0.55 -17.33
C GLY A 38 6.72 -0.47 -16.38
N GLN A 39 8.04 -0.42 -16.13
CA GLN A 39 8.74 -1.28 -15.19
C GLN A 39 8.97 -0.57 -13.87
N LEU A 40 8.96 -1.33 -12.77
CA LEU A 40 9.18 -0.78 -11.44
C LEU A 40 10.59 -0.18 -11.32
N HIS A 41 10.67 1.13 -11.08
CA HIS A 41 11.91 1.90 -10.93
C HIS A 41 12.48 1.75 -9.50
N PHE A 42 12.58 0.52 -9.00
CA PHE A 42 13.15 0.24 -7.68
C PHE A 42 14.52 -0.41 -7.84
N THR A 43 15.45 -0.01 -6.99
CA THR A 43 16.88 -0.36 -7.13
C THR A 43 17.31 -1.34 -6.04
N HIS A 44 16.56 -1.43 -4.95
CA HIS A 44 16.91 -2.25 -3.80
C HIS A 44 15.84 -3.31 -3.51
N TRP A 45 16.27 -4.52 -3.14
CA TRP A 45 15.38 -5.65 -2.84
C TRP A 45 14.35 -5.32 -1.74
N ALA A 46 14.70 -4.46 -0.79
CA ALA A 46 13.79 -4.05 0.30
C ALA A 46 12.59 -3.24 -0.22
N GLU A 47 12.76 -2.46 -1.30
CA GLU A 47 11.64 -1.73 -1.95
C GLU A 47 10.66 -2.72 -2.56
N TYR A 48 11.17 -3.75 -3.25
CA TYR A 48 10.36 -4.81 -3.83
C TYR A 48 9.61 -5.63 -2.77
N GLN A 49 10.28 -5.96 -1.66
CA GLN A 49 9.61 -6.67 -0.57
C GLN A 49 8.50 -5.83 0.06
N LEU A 50 8.72 -4.53 0.23
CA LEU A 50 7.69 -3.64 0.75
C LEU A 50 6.46 -3.62 -0.16
N ILE A 51 6.65 -3.49 -1.47
CA ILE A 51 5.55 -3.52 -2.45
C ILE A 51 4.81 -4.86 -2.41
N ARG A 52 5.55 -5.97 -2.29
CA ARG A 52 4.95 -7.29 -2.17
C ARG A 52 4.07 -7.38 -0.92
N GLN A 53 4.54 -6.89 0.23
CA GLN A 53 3.75 -6.89 1.47
C GLN A 53 2.56 -5.93 1.40
N LEU A 54 2.69 -4.79 0.71
CA LEU A 54 1.57 -3.89 0.43
C LEU A 54 0.47 -4.60 -0.38
N ALA A 55 0.86 -5.32 -1.44
CA ALA A 55 -0.09 -6.07 -2.27
C ALA A 55 -0.80 -7.16 -1.47
N ILE A 56 -0.06 -7.95 -0.68
CA ILE A 56 -0.62 -8.99 0.19
C ILE A 56 -1.58 -8.38 1.21
N GLY A 57 -1.18 -7.31 1.89
CA GLY A 57 -2.04 -6.64 2.86
C GLY A 57 -3.35 -6.14 2.25
N LEU A 58 -3.31 -5.58 1.05
CA LEU A 58 -4.51 -5.15 0.32
C LEU A 58 -5.40 -6.34 -0.09
N ASP A 59 -4.81 -7.45 -0.54
CA ASP A 59 -5.55 -8.67 -0.90
C ASP A 59 -6.24 -9.27 0.34
N ASP A 60 -5.56 -9.31 1.48
CA ASP A 60 -6.13 -9.82 2.74
C ASP A 60 -7.28 -8.94 3.23
N VAL A 61 -7.13 -7.61 3.12
CA VAL A 61 -8.19 -6.64 3.42
C VAL A 61 -9.39 -6.84 2.48
N ALA A 62 -9.16 -6.99 1.18
CA ALA A 62 -10.22 -7.24 0.21
C ALA A 62 -10.98 -8.54 0.52
N GLN A 63 -10.24 -9.60 0.89
CA GLN A 63 -10.83 -10.86 1.32
C GLN A 63 -11.61 -10.71 2.63
N ALA A 64 -11.17 -9.87 3.56
CA ALA A 64 -11.89 -9.58 4.79
C ALA A 64 -13.26 -8.95 4.48
N TYR A 65 -13.30 -7.92 3.63
CA TYR A 65 -14.52 -7.19 3.24
C TYR A 65 -15.47 -7.96 2.32
N SER A 66 -14.99 -8.99 1.62
CA SER A 66 -15.82 -9.81 0.71
C SER A 66 -16.87 -10.68 1.41
N ILE A 67 -16.76 -10.88 2.72
CA ILE A 67 -17.75 -11.61 3.52
C ILE A 67 -18.67 -10.58 4.17
N ASN A 68 -19.99 -10.78 4.01
CA ASN A 68 -21.07 -9.87 4.40
C ASN A 68 -20.74 -8.92 5.56
N ARG A 69 -20.83 -7.60 5.29
CA ARG A 69 -20.62 -6.47 6.22
C ARG A 69 -21.39 -6.53 7.55
N SER A 70 -22.32 -7.47 7.70
CA SER A 70 -23.23 -7.58 8.83
C SER A 70 -22.73 -8.52 9.94
N GLU A 71 -21.71 -9.33 9.68
CA GLU A 71 -21.18 -10.27 10.67
C GLU A 71 -19.81 -9.81 11.19
N PRO A 72 -19.54 -9.93 12.51
CA PRO A 72 -18.23 -9.64 13.07
C PRO A 72 -17.13 -10.42 12.32
N THR A 73 -16.04 -9.74 11.96
CA THR A 73 -14.90 -10.38 11.32
C THR A 73 -14.46 -11.58 12.16
N PRO A 74 -14.48 -12.82 11.62
CA PRO A 74 -14.12 -13.99 12.41
C PRO A 74 -12.73 -13.83 13.03
N LEU A 75 -12.55 -14.29 14.28
CA LEU A 75 -11.27 -14.19 15.01
C LEU A 75 -10.07 -14.70 14.20
N ALA A 76 -10.26 -15.74 13.39
CA ALA A 76 -9.25 -16.27 12.48
C ALA A 76 -8.79 -15.24 11.42
N LYS A 77 -9.72 -14.47 10.84
CA LYS A 77 -9.40 -13.41 9.89
C LYS A 77 -8.74 -12.20 10.54
N SER A 78 -9.15 -11.86 11.76
CA SER A 78 -8.48 -10.82 12.56
C SER A 78 -7.02 -11.19 12.80
N ALA A 79 -6.73 -12.46 13.09
CA ALA A 79 -5.37 -12.97 13.24
C ALA A 79 -4.56 -12.91 11.93
N ASP A 80 -5.18 -13.17 10.78
CA ASP A 80 -4.49 -13.08 9.49
C ASP A 80 -4.19 -11.63 9.09
N LEU A 81 -5.13 -10.70 9.30
CA LEU A 81 -4.89 -9.26 9.09
C LEU A 81 -3.77 -8.73 10.01
N ALA A 82 -3.73 -9.19 11.27
CA ALA A 82 -2.66 -8.83 12.19
C ALA A 82 -1.29 -9.36 11.74
N LYS A 83 -1.22 -10.59 11.22
CA LYS A 83 0.03 -11.13 10.62
C LYS A 83 0.49 -10.28 9.45
N SER A 84 -0.43 -9.84 8.60
CA SER A 84 -0.10 -9.00 7.45
C SER A 84 0.35 -7.61 7.86
N ALA A 85 -0.25 -7.01 8.90
CA ALA A 85 0.22 -5.75 9.48
C ALA A 85 1.65 -5.88 10.06
N ILE A 86 1.95 -6.96 10.77
CA ILE A 86 3.29 -7.24 11.31
C ILE A 86 4.28 -7.43 10.15
N ALA A 87 3.96 -8.25 9.15
CA ALA A 87 4.84 -8.49 8.00
C ALA A 87 5.12 -7.21 7.21
N LEU A 88 4.10 -6.36 7.01
CA LEU A 88 4.25 -5.07 6.37
C LEU A 88 5.14 -4.13 7.19
N SER A 89 4.95 -4.07 8.51
CA SER A 89 5.78 -3.26 9.42
C SER A 89 7.26 -3.68 9.38
N HIS A 90 7.55 -4.97 9.46
CA HIS A 90 8.92 -5.49 9.36
C HIS A 90 9.55 -5.18 7.98
N SER A 91 8.77 -5.29 6.90
CA SER A 91 9.27 -4.94 5.57
C SER A 91 9.52 -3.43 5.44
N PHE A 92 8.71 -2.60 6.10
CA PHE A 92 8.90 -1.16 6.15
C PHE A 92 10.15 -0.77 6.94
N GLU A 93 10.43 -1.40 8.07
CA GLU A 93 11.68 -1.20 8.82
C GLU A 93 12.91 -1.54 7.96
N SER A 94 12.87 -2.68 7.26
CA SER A 94 13.93 -3.06 6.32
C SER A 94 14.08 -2.04 5.18
N PHE A 95 12.98 -1.57 4.60
CA PHE A 95 12.99 -0.50 3.61
C PHE A 95 13.62 0.77 4.18
N HIS A 96 13.20 1.24 5.35
CA HIS A 96 13.67 2.47 5.97
C HIS A 96 15.17 2.41 6.32
N ALA A 97 15.66 1.26 6.77
CA ALA A 97 17.07 1.04 7.08
C ALA A 97 17.97 1.08 5.83
N HIS A 98 17.51 0.53 4.70
CA HIS A 98 18.33 0.36 3.50
C HIS A 98 18.09 1.42 2.40
N CYS A 99 16.91 2.03 2.38
CA CYS A 99 16.45 2.93 1.32
C CYS A 99 16.32 4.35 1.87
N GLN A 100 17.46 5.05 1.99
CA GLN A 100 17.45 6.43 2.47
C GLN A 100 16.71 7.35 1.50
N ILE A 101 15.66 8.01 1.99
CA ILE A 101 14.83 8.94 1.21
C ILE A 101 15.60 10.22 0.90
N TRP A 102 16.40 10.70 1.86
CA TRP A 102 17.04 12.03 1.82
C TRP A 102 18.56 11.99 1.63
N ARG A 103 19.13 10.93 1.05
CA ARG A 103 20.60 10.85 0.90
C ARG A 103 21.09 11.95 -0.07
N THR A 104 21.94 12.83 0.44
CA THR A 104 22.32 14.16 -0.08
C THR A 104 23.19 14.20 -1.33
N GLN A 105 23.54 13.05 -1.93
CA GLN A 105 24.32 13.01 -3.17
C GLN A 105 23.77 11.94 -4.10
N ALA A 106 23.28 12.37 -5.27
CA ALA A 106 22.91 11.56 -6.44
C ALA A 106 21.57 10.79 -6.48
N SER A 107 20.63 10.97 -5.55
CA SER A 107 19.27 10.43 -5.76
C SER A 107 18.49 11.29 -6.75
N SER A 108 17.95 10.71 -7.82
CA SER A 108 17.07 11.44 -8.75
C SER A 108 15.79 11.86 -8.02
N LEU A 109 15.22 13.00 -8.41
CA LEU A 109 13.94 13.48 -7.87
C LEU A 109 12.84 12.41 -8.00
N SER A 110 12.84 11.66 -9.10
CA SER A 110 11.91 10.56 -9.33
C SER A 110 12.04 9.43 -8.31
N LEU A 111 13.26 9.06 -7.90
CA LEU A 111 13.49 7.99 -6.93
C LEU A 111 13.04 8.43 -5.52
N VAL A 112 13.30 9.68 -5.14
CA VAL A 112 12.84 10.25 -3.86
C VAL A 112 11.31 10.27 -3.80
N GLN A 113 10.66 10.72 -4.88
CA GLN A 113 9.20 10.70 -5.00
C GLN A 113 8.65 9.26 -4.91
N ALA A 114 9.26 8.31 -5.62
CA ALA A 114 8.88 6.90 -5.57
C ALA A 114 8.90 6.34 -4.13
N ARG A 115 9.99 6.61 -3.39
CA ARG A 115 10.15 6.18 -2.00
C ARG A 115 9.16 6.86 -1.05
N LEU A 116 8.91 8.16 -1.22
CA LEU A 116 7.88 8.88 -0.47
C LEU A 116 6.50 8.27 -0.72
N GLY A 117 6.21 7.89 -1.97
CA GLY A 117 5.01 7.13 -2.30
C GLY A 117 4.89 5.83 -1.52
N LEU A 118 5.98 5.06 -1.41
CA LEU A 118 5.99 3.81 -0.63
C LEU A 118 5.73 4.05 0.86
N VAL A 119 6.29 5.13 1.43
CA VAL A 119 6.02 5.51 2.82
C VAL A 119 4.54 5.80 3.02
N LEU A 120 3.95 6.63 2.16
CA LEU A 120 2.52 6.98 2.23
C LEU A 120 1.63 5.75 2.05
N ALA A 121 1.93 4.91 1.06
CA ALA A 121 1.19 3.68 0.82
C ALA A 121 1.26 2.73 2.04
N THR A 122 2.43 2.63 2.69
CA THR A 122 2.60 1.81 3.90
C THR A 122 1.77 2.34 5.05
N ALA A 123 1.79 3.65 5.31
CA ALA A 123 0.97 4.25 6.36
C ALA A 123 -0.53 3.98 6.13
N ILE A 124 -1.02 4.19 4.91
CA ILE A 124 -2.42 3.94 4.53
C ILE A 124 -2.79 2.46 4.71
N VAL A 125 -1.99 1.53 4.18
CA VAL A 125 -2.31 0.10 4.25
C VAL A 125 -2.23 -0.43 5.69
N LEU A 126 -1.25 0.04 6.49
CA LEU A 126 -1.19 -0.31 7.91
C LEU A 126 -2.42 0.19 8.67
N HIS A 127 -2.85 1.43 8.41
CA HIS A 127 -4.06 1.98 9.01
C HIS A 127 -5.29 1.11 8.70
N ILE A 128 -5.48 0.75 7.42
CA ILE A 128 -6.59 -0.10 6.98
C ILE A 128 -6.52 -1.50 7.60
N LEU A 129 -5.33 -2.13 7.65
CA LEU A 129 -5.13 -3.46 8.23
C LEU A 129 -5.47 -3.47 9.72
N VAL A 130 -5.06 -2.43 10.45
CA VAL A 130 -5.35 -2.29 11.88
C VAL A 130 -6.84 -2.02 12.11
N GLU A 131 -7.44 -1.14 11.33
CA GLU A 131 -8.87 -0.83 11.45
C GLU A 131 -9.73 -2.07 11.11
N ALA A 132 -9.40 -2.79 10.03
CA ALA A 132 -10.11 -4.01 9.63
C ALA A 132 -9.88 -5.19 10.59
N GLY A 133 -8.66 -5.30 11.15
CA GLY A 133 -8.26 -6.42 12.00
C GLY A 133 -8.64 -6.26 13.47
N LEU A 134 -8.51 -5.05 14.02
CA LEU A 134 -8.71 -4.76 15.44
C LEU A 134 -9.96 -3.90 15.72
N GLY A 135 -10.60 -3.34 14.70
CA GLY A 135 -11.72 -2.40 14.88
C GLY A 135 -11.31 -1.09 15.55
N ILE A 136 -10.00 -0.82 15.63
CA ILE A 136 -9.43 0.37 16.25
C ILE A 136 -9.26 1.42 15.16
N ARG A 137 -9.93 2.57 15.29
CA ARG A 137 -9.60 3.75 14.50
C ARG A 137 -8.28 4.32 15.00
N LEU A 138 -7.22 4.24 14.19
CA LEU A 138 -6.00 4.96 14.49
C LEU A 138 -6.27 6.47 14.37
N VAL A 139 -5.94 7.22 15.42
CA VAL A 139 -5.87 8.68 15.39
C VAL A 139 -4.50 9.05 14.83
N GLU A 140 -4.46 9.73 13.68
CA GLU A 140 -3.22 10.29 13.14
C GLU A 140 -2.76 11.45 14.03
N GLU A 141 -1.65 11.27 14.75
CA GLU A 141 -0.89 12.41 15.27
C GLU A 141 0.00 12.94 14.13
N LEU A 142 -0.34 14.16 13.69
CA LEU A 142 0.38 14.97 12.69
C LEU A 142 1.69 15.52 13.24
#